data_AF-A0A7V0JFC5-F1
#
_entry.id   AF-A0A7V0JFC5-F1
#
_cell.length_a   1.000
_cell.length_b   1.000
_cell.length_c   1.000
_cell.angle_alpha   90.00
_cell.angle_beta   90.00
_cell.angle_gamma   90.00
#
_symmetry.space_group_name_H-M   'P 1'
#
loop_
_entity.id
_entity.type
_entity.pdbx_description
1 polymer ?
#
loop_
_entity_poly.entity_id
_entity_poly.type
_entity_poly.pdbx_seq_one_letter_code
_entity_poly.pdbx_strand_id
1 'polypeptide(L)'
;MYRYIRTFSLIFSLLFIFTLLFNNITKGKEIKSNDCIRCHEKIYMKALSDPYRHSVATQDCVLCHIIRNPDNGMEKSLRFPTFQSENILYLGEIDEAKKYRMEVTAIDSAEKSSEPAVIAIGPGEIWKYQGKLQTLKGIYGVKIDEVRKRSFVHATISWDTDAFATTEIEYLSKGRYPYRFNIDNSYTKAHKIVLRDLRHKRKYRFSVISRDIYGNMLQSGEYIIDTSKEFSHVTSPLENDLPSPSIGLIRIFKINGKEGFYLRVSTNKPSEILVRLNEVEQSDVRHGKGFVSEKFLKIDICYKCHPRNASHPVGVRAKGDNVKTPDNLPTIEGGIITCITCHKPHGGERTYFSRFDFKKDLCIKCHIAEDYL
;
A
#
# COMPACT_ATOMS: atom_id res chain seq x y z
N MET A 1 -36.41 -46.90 -26.76
CA MET A 1 -35.70 -45.63 -26.48
C MET A 1 -36.33 -44.89 -25.28
N TYR A 2 -36.62 -45.60 -24.18
CA TYR A 2 -37.48 -45.11 -23.07
C TYR A 2 -36.95 -45.51 -21.68
N ARG A 3 -35.63 -45.69 -21.53
CA ARG A 3 -34.97 -45.99 -20.23
C ARG A 3 -33.90 -44.99 -19.79
N TYR A 4 -33.59 -43.97 -20.60
CA TYR A 4 -32.54 -42.98 -20.28
C TYR A 4 -33.06 -41.62 -19.77
N ILE A 5 -34.37 -41.37 -19.76
CA ILE A 5 -34.94 -40.06 -19.37
C ILE A 5 -35.23 -39.97 -17.85
N ARG A 6 -35.40 -41.11 -17.15
CA ARG A 6 -35.70 -41.10 -15.70
C ARG A 6 -34.47 -40.93 -14.81
N THR A 7 -33.26 -41.27 -15.27
CA THR A 7 -32.03 -41.09 -14.50
C THR A 7 -31.52 -39.65 -14.52
N PHE A 8 -31.82 -38.89 -15.58
CA PHE A 8 -31.36 -37.50 -15.70
C PHE A 8 -32.10 -36.52 -14.75
N SER A 9 -33.39 -36.77 -14.48
CA SER A 9 -34.20 -35.90 -13.60
C SER A 9 -33.87 -36.07 -12.10
N LEU A 10 -33.48 -37.28 -11.68
CA LEU A 10 -33.05 -37.57 -10.30
C LEU A 10 -31.68 -36.97 -9.99
N ILE A 11 -30.74 -36.98 -10.96
CA ILE A 11 -29.39 -36.41 -10.77
C ILE A 11 -29.45 -34.87 -10.75
N PHE A 12 -30.28 -34.24 -11.58
CA PHE A 12 -30.44 -32.78 -11.58
C PHE A 12 -31.15 -32.26 -10.31
N SER A 13 -32.12 -33.01 -9.78
CA SER A 13 -32.80 -32.67 -8.51
C SER A 13 -31.86 -32.83 -7.31
N LEU A 14 -30.96 -33.82 -7.31
CA LEU A 14 -29.95 -33.98 -6.26
C LEU A 14 -28.88 -32.89 -6.33
N LEU A 15 -28.43 -32.49 -7.53
CA LEU A 15 -27.45 -31.40 -7.73
C LEU A 15 -28.02 -30.02 -7.38
N PHE A 16 -29.32 -29.79 -7.56
CA PHE A 16 -29.98 -28.54 -7.15
C PHE A 16 -30.17 -28.45 -5.62
N ILE A 17 -30.43 -29.58 -4.95
CA ILE A 17 -30.49 -29.65 -3.48
C ILE A 17 -29.08 -29.55 -2.88
N PHE A 18 -28.06 -30.13 -3.52
CA PHE A 18 -26.67 -30.02 -3.07
C PHE A 18 -26.12 -28.59 -3.24
N THR A 19 -26.49 -27.88 -4.31
CA THR A 19 -26.12 -26.45 -4.47
C THR A 19 -26.87 -25.53 -3.52
N LEU A 20 -28.12 -25.83 -3.13
CA LEU A 20 -28.85 -25.07 -2.09
C LEU A 20 -28.35 -25.36 -0.67
N LEU A 21 -27.86 -26.58 -0.39
CA LEU A 21 -27.27 -26.93 0.91
C LEU A 21 -25.83 -26.43 1.06
N PHE A 22 -25.04 -26.35 -0.01
CA PHE A 22 -23.66 -25.83 0.04
C PHE A 22 -23.51 -24.32 -0.23
N ASN A 23 -24.47 -23.64 -0.89
CA ASN A 23 -24.45 -22.17 -0.96
C ASN A 23 -24.80 -21.46 0.36
N ASN A 24 -25.23 -22.21 1.38
CA ASN A 24 -25.51 -21.67 2.71
C ASN A 24 -24.38 -21.89 3.73
N ILE A 25 -23.25 -22.49 3.34
CA ILE A 25 -22.15 -22.83 4.27
C ILE A 25 -20.99 -21.80 4.23
N THR A 26 -21.04 -20.79 3.37
CA THR A 26 -20.03 -19.70 3.34
C THR A 26 -20.60 -18.29 3.36
N LYS A 27 -21.87 -18.09 3.71
CA LYS A 27 -22.33 -16.78 4.19
C LYS A 27 -22.14 -16.73 5.69
N GLY A 28 -21.08 -16.07 6.13
CA GLY A 28 -20.89 -15.72 7.53
C GLY A 28 -22.21 -15.17 8.10
N LYS A 29 -22.64 -15.69 9.25
CA LYS A 29 -23.90 -15.31 9.89
C LYS A 29 -23.98 -13.78 9.95
N GLU A 30 -24.97 -13.19 9.28
CA GLU A 30 -25.18 -11.74 9.28
C GLU A 30 -25.39 -11.30 10.74
N ILE A 31 -24.46 -10.51 11.27
CA ILE A 31 -24.51 -10.01 12.64
C ILE A 31 -25.65 -9.00 12.70
N LYS A 32 -26.60 -9.17 13.62
CA LYS A 32 -27.73 -8.23 13.79
C LYS A 32 -27.49 -7.33 14.98
N SER A 33 -27.99 -6.09 14.94
CA SER A 33 -27.89 -5.13 16.06
C SER A 33 -28.36 -5.72 17.40
N ASN A 34 -29.42 -6.54 17.38
CA ASN A 34 -29.96 -7.19 18.57
C ASN A 34 -28.94 -8.12 19.26
N ASP A 35 -28.04 -8.74 18.50
CA ASP A 35 -26.97 -9.57 19.05
C ASP A 35 -25.98 -8.74 19.87
N CYS A 36 -25.70 -7.51 19.42
CA CYS A 36 -24.84 -6.56 20.12
C CYS A 36 -25.54 -6.00 21.37
N ILE A 37 -26.82 -5.62 21.28
CA ILE A 37 -27.58 -5.01 22.38
C ILE A 37 -27.62 -5.93 23.59
N ARG A 38 -27.69 -7.26 23.40
CA ARG A 38 -27.72 -8.22 24.50
C ARG A 38 -26.53 -8.08 25.46
N CYS A 39 -25.35 -7.72 24.97
CA CYS A 39 -24.16 -7.52 25.79
C CYS A 39 -23.85 -6.02 26.06
N HIS A 40 -24.37 -5.12 25.21
CA HIS A 40 -24.15 -3.67 25.28
C HIS A 40 -25.41 -2.89 25.71
N GLU A 41 -26.33 -3.55 26.43
CA GLU A 41 -27.64 -3.01 26.81
C GLU A 41 -27.51 -1.65 27.50
N LYS A 42 -26.57 -1.51 28.45
CA LYS A 42 -26.34 -0.24 29.16
C LYS A 42 -26.00 0.91 28.21
N ILE A 43 -25.18 0.65 27.20
CA ILE A 43 -24.80 1.66 26.20
C ILE A 43 -25.98 2.00 25.31
N TYR A 44 -26.73 0.98 24.88
CA TYR A 44 -27.92 1.14 24.06
C TYR A 44 -29.02 1.92 24.77
N MET A 45 -29.35 1.56 26.01
CA MET A 45 -30.35 2.23 26.84
C MET A 45 -29.93 3.67 27.15
N LYS A 46 -28.64 3.91 27.39
CA LYS A 46 -28.12 5.28 27.53
C LYS A 46 -28.35 6.09 26.26
N ALA A 47 -27.98 5.56 25.09
CA ALA A 47 -28.19 6.23 23.82
C ALA A 47 -29.68 6.53 23.57
N LEU A 48 -30.59 5.63 23.94
CA LEU A 48 -32.04 5.85 23.86
C LEU A 48 -32.52 6.96 24.80
N SER A 49 -31.94 7.05 25.99
CA SER A 49 -32.30 8.05 27.01
C SER A 49 -31.75 9.44 26.71
N ASP A 50 -30.71 9.56 25.89
CA ASP A 50 -30.12 10.85 25.54
C ASP A 50 -31.14 11.72 24.74
N PRO A 51 -31.36 12.99 25.15
CA PRO A 51 -32.36 13.85 24.52
C PRO A 51 -31.97 14.26 23.11
N TYR A 52 -30.67 14.39 22.85
CA TYR A 52 -30.14 14.56 21.50
C TYR A 52 -29.40 13.29 21.13
N ARG A 53 -29.86 12.59 20.09
CA ARG A 53 -29.20 11.39 19.57
C ARG A 53 -29.33 11.30 18.06
N HIS A 54 -28.42 10.54 17.46
CA HIS A 54 -28.54 10.10 16.08
C HIS A 54 -29.50 8.92 15.99
N SER A 55 -30.48 8.98 15.09
CA SER A 55 -31.40 7.86 14.83
C SER A 55 -30.65 6.58 14.46
N VAL A 56 -29.57 6.73 13.69
CA VAL A 56 -28.72 5.62 13.25
C VAL A 56 -28.03 4.89 14.41
N ALA A 57 -27.69 5.60 15.50
CA ALA A 57 -27.00 5.02 16.66
C ALA A 57 -27.90 4.04 17.46
N THR A 58 -29.21 4.08 17.26
CA THR A 58 -30.18 3.20 17.94
C THR A 58 -30.79 2.15 17.00
N GLN A 59 -30.43 2.14 15.73
CA GLN A 59 -31.02 1.25 14.72
C GLN A 59 -30.03 0.19 14.24
N ASP A 60 -28.79 0.59 13.96
CA ASP A 60 -27.84 -0.27 13.26
C ASP A 60 -26.42 -0.15 13.82
N CYS A 61 -26.10 -0.98 14.81
CA CYS A 61 -24.76 -0.99 15.41
C CYS A 61 -23.68 -1.40 14.40
N VAL A 62 -24.03 -2.29 13.46
CA VAL A 62 -23.12 -2.87 12.48
C VAL A 62 -22.64 -1.81 11.50
N LEU A 63 -23.50 -0.86 11.15
CA LEU A 63 -23.18 0.23 10.21
C LEU A 63 -21.90 0.99 10.59
N CYS A 64 -21.72 1.24 11.89
CA CYS A 64 -20.59 2.01 12.40
C CYS A 64 -19.46 1.13 12.91
N HIS A 65 -19.76 -0.04 13.48
CA HIS A 65 -18.78 -0.85 14.21
C HIS A 65 -18.18 -2.03 13.44
N ILE A 66 -18.75 -2.42 12.29
CA ILE A 66 -18.33 -3.63 11.55
C ILE A 66 -18.27 -3.34 10.04
N ILE A 67 -17.29 -3.94 9.34
CA ILE A 67 -17.21 -3.88 7.87
C ILE A 67 -18.11 -4.98 7.30
N ARG A 68 -19.17 -4.61 6.56
CA ARG A 68 -20.14 -5.56 5.98
C ARG A 68 -19.58 -6.49 4.89
N ASN A 69 -18.41 -6.18 4.32
CA ASN A 69 -17.68 -7.05 3.41
C ASN A 69 -16.27 -7.30 3.94
N PRO A 70 -16.08 -8.32 4.79
CA PRO A 70 -14.77 -8.82 5.12
C PRO A 70 -14.38 -9.86 4.06
N ASP A 71 -14.19 -9.43 2.81
CA ASP A 71 -13.44 -10.30 1.91
C ASP A 71 -12.01 -10.32 2.46
N ASN A 72 -11.58 -11.53 2.86
CA ASN A 72 -10.28 -11.91 3.40
C ASN A 72 -9.22 -10.81 3.29
N GLY A 73 -8.68 -10.36 4.43
CA GLY A 73 -7.67 -9.30 4.50
C GLY A 73 -6.73 -9.35 3.30
N MET A 74 -6.68 -8.25 2.54
CA MET A 74 -6.03 -8.21 1.24
C MET A 74 -4.55 -8.60 1.39
N GLU A 75 -4.18 -9.81 0.94
CA GLU A 75 -2.80 -10.18 0.71
C GLU A 75 -2.38 -9.63 -0.66
N LYS A 76 -1.53 -8.60 -0.62
CA LYS A 76 -0.97 -7.99 -1.83
C LYS A 76 0.49 -8.40 -1.94
N SER A 77 0.78 -9.23 -2.93
CA SER A 77 2.15 -9.62 -3.29
C SER A 77 2.64 -8.78 -4.46
N LEU A 78 3.73 -8.04 -4.25
CA LEU A 78 4.37 -7.18 -5.25
C LEU A 78 5.78 -7.69 -5.50
N ARG A 79 6.10 -7.90 -6.77
CA ARG A 79 7.41 -8.38 -7.21
C ARG A 79 8.06 -7.31 -8.07
N PHE A 80 9.26 -6.90 -7.69
CA PHE A 80 10.01 -5.84 -8.35
C PHE A 80 11.31 -6.42 -8.90
N PRO A 81 11.46 -6.57 -10.23
CA PRO A 81 12.65 -7.15 -10.85
C PRO A 81 13.79 -6.13 -10.86
N THR A 82 14.25 -5.73 -9.68
CA THR A 82 15.38 -4.84 -9.48
C THR A 82 16.67 -5.62 -9.53
N PHE A 83 17.69 -5.06 -10.18
CA PHE A 83 19.01 -5.70 -10.29
C PHE A 83 20.07 -4.87 -9.57
N GLN A 84 19.66 -4.18 -8.52
CA GLN A 84 20.44 -3.11 -7.90
C GLN A 84 20.26 -3.09 -6.40
N SER A 85 21.29 -2.62 -5.72
CA SER A 85 21.37 -2.59 -4.26
C SER A 85 20.56 -1.48 -3.61
N GLU A 86 20.05 -0.50 -4.35
CA GLU A 86 19.21 0.56 -3.78
C GLU A 86 18.09 0.96 -4.75
N ASN A 87 16.85 0.90 -4.24
CA ASN A 87 15.65 1.14 -5.04
C ASN A 87 14.59 1.90 -4.24
N ILE A 88 13.79 2.69 -4.94
CA ILE A 88 12.48 3.19 -4.49
C ILE A 88 11.41 2.44 -5.28
N LEU A 89 10.48 1.80 -4.58
CA LEU A 89 9.44 0.94 -5.15
C LEU A 89 8.08 1.55 -4.91
N TYR A 90 7.22 1.57 -5.92
CA TYR A 90 5.84 2.05 -5.80
C TYR A 90 4.92 0.91 -5.32
N LEU A 91 4.36 1.06 -4.11
CA LEU A 91 3.50 0.07 -3.48
C LEU A 91 2.02 0.22 -3.87
N GLY A 92 1.64 1.31 -4.56
CA GLY A 92 0.24 1.66 -4.83
C GLY A 92 -0.42 2.36 -3.64
N GLU A 93 -1.75 2.43 -3.66
CA GLU A 93 -2.53 2.95 -2.54
C GLU A 93 -2.69 1.91 -1.42
N ILE A 94 -2.65 2.40 -0.19
CA ILE A 94 -2.81 1.63 1.06
C ILE A 94 -3.74 2.46 1.95
N ASP A 95 -4.68 1.81 2.64
CA ASP A 95 -5.62 2.49 3.52
C ASP A 95 -4.91 2.95 4.82
N GLU A 96 -4.74 4.26 4.98
CA GLU A 96 -4.07 4.86 6.14
C GLU A 96 -4.82 4.65 7.47
N ALA A 97 -6.04 4.13 7.45
CA ALA A 97 -6.79 3.79 8.66
C ALA A 97 -6.56 2.34 9.13
N LYS A 98 -5.91 1.50 8.32
CA LYS A 98 -5.69 0.08 8.61
C LYS A 98 -4.27 -0.20 9.09
N LYS A 99 -4.10 -1.32 9.80
CA LYS A 99 -2.78 -1.82 10.19
C LYS A 99 -2.36 -2.89 9.18
N TYR A 100 -1.10 -2.89 8.77
CA TYR A 100 -0.55 -3.88 7.85
C TYR A 100 0.72 -4.49 8.44
N ARG A 101 0.96 -5.75 8.10
CA ARG A 101 2.24 -6.43 8.27
C ARG A 101 2.85 -6.57 6.89
N MET A 102 3.94 -5.86 6.65
CA MET A 102 4.70 -5.92 5.42
C MET A 102 5.92 -6.80 5.61
N GLU A 103 6.09 -7.81 4.76
CA GLU A 103 7.30 -8.59 4.65
C GLU A 103 8.05 -8.19 3.39
N VAL A 104 9.34 -7.92 3.51
CA VAL A 104 10.23 -7.64 2.39
C VAL A 104 11.28 -8.75 2.32
N THR A 105 11.41 -9.38 1.16
CA THR A 105 12.41 -10.41 0.90
C THR A 105 13.23 -10.01 -0.32
N ALA A 106 14.56 -10.12 -0.20
CA ALA A 106 15.48 -9.93 -1.31
C ALA A 106 15.87 -11.29 -1.90
N ILE A 107 15.84 -11.42 -3.22
CA ILE A 107 16.19 -12.64 -3.96
C ILE A 107 17.29 -12.29 -4.96
N ASP A 108 18.44 -12.98 -4.89
CA ASP A 108 19.53 -12.75 -5.84
C ASP A 108 19.37 -13.52 -7.16
N SER A 109 20.29 -13.33 -8.11
CA SER A 109 20.29 -14.03 -9.40
C SER A 109 20.51 -15.54 -9.30
N ALA A 110 20.98 -16.05 -8.16
CA ALA A 110 21.11 -17.47 -7.86
C ALA A 110 19.90 -18.03 -7.10
N GLU A 111 18.80 -17.26 -7.02
CA GLU A 111 17.56 -17.59 -6.32
C GLU A 111 17.70 -17.76 -4.80
N LYS A 112 18.81 -17.31 -4.19
CA LYS A 112 18.95 -17.30 -2.74
C LYS A 112 18.17 -16.13 -2.15
N SER A 113 17.39 -16.42 -1.11
CA SER A 113 16.54 -15.45 -0.43
C SER A 113 17.19 -14.92 0.85
N SER A 114 16.92 -13.65 1.18
CA SER A 114 17.22 -13.09 2.48
C SER A 114 16.24 -13.61 3.54
N GLU A 115 16.62 -13.46 4.81
CA GLU A 115 15.62 -13.45 5.88
C GLU A 115 14.57 -12.35 5.62
N PRO A 116 13.26 -12.62 5.82
CA PRO A 116 12.23 -11.62 5.60
C PRO A 116 12.34 -10.47 6.61
N ALA A 117 12.45 -9.24 6.12
CA ALA A 117 12.33 -8.07 6.96
C ALA A 117 10.85 -7.74 7.18
N VAL A 118 10.42 -7.76 8.44
CA VAL A 118 9.01 -7.57 8.83
C VAL A 118 8.80 -6.17 9.40
N ILE A 119 7.82 -5.44 8.86
CA ILE A 119 7.48 -4.07 9.28
C ILE A 119 5.99 -4.00 9.55
N ALA A 120 5.62 -3.46 10.71
CA ALA A 120 4.25 -3.06 10.99
C ALA A 120 4.01 -1.64 10.44
N ILE A 121 2.88 -1.45 9.76
CA ILE A 121 2.46 -0.16 9.22
C ILE A 121 1.13 0.18 9.88
N GLY A 122 1.13 1.20 10.74
CA GLY A 122 -0.08 1.67 11.41
C GLY A 122 -0.52 3.09 11.03
N PRO A 123 -1.76 3.47 11.40
CA PRO A 123 -2.22 4.84 11.29
C PRO A 123 -1.29 5.81 12.04
N GLY A 124 -0.74 6.80 11.33
CA GLY A 124 0.18 7.78 11.92
C GLY A 124 1.66 7.36 11.96
N GLU A 125 1.99 6.12 11.58
CA GLU A 125 3.38 5.64 11.43
C GLU A 125 3.93 5.80 10.01
N ILE A 126 3.09 6.22 9.07
CA ILE A 126 3.50 6.53 7.71
C ILE A 126 4.20 7.88 7.69
N TRP A 127 5.51 7.85 7.49
CA TRP A 127 6.32 9.05 7.40
C TRP A 127 5.87 9.90 6.21
N LYS A 128 5.44 11.12 6.49
CA LYS A 128 5.35 12.16 5.46
C LYS A 128 6.77 12.62 5.18
N TYR A 129 7.40 12.08 4.14
CA TYR A 129 8.69 12.59 3.71
C TYR A 129 8.48 13.99 3.14
N GLN A 130 8.91 15.01 3.91
CA GLN A 130 8.78 16.42 3.52
C GLN A 130 9.94 16.90 2.64
N GLY A 131 10.95 16.06 2.42
CA GLY A 131 12.06 16.36 1.51
C GLY A 131 11.65 16.24 0.04
N LYS A 132 12.34 16.97 -0.83
CA LYS A 132 12.26 16.77 -2.27
C LYS A 132 13.41 15.86 -2.69
N LEU A 133 13.11 14.74 -3.35
CA LEU A 133 14.13 13.92 -4.00
C LEU A 133 14.79 14.75 -5.12
N GLN A 134 16.04 14.44 -5.42
CA GLN A 134 16.74 15.05 -6.55
C GLN A 134 15.94 14.80 -7.84
N THR A 135 15.78 15.84 -8.65
CA THR A 135 15.22 15.74 -10.00
C THR A 135 16.30 15.30 -10.97
N LEU A 136 15.93 14.48 -11.95
CA LEU A 136 16.86 13.95 -12.96
C LEU A 136 17.46 15.07 -13.80
N LYS A 137 18.80 15.09 -13.92
CA LYS A 137 19.55 16.05 -14.74
C LYS A 137 20.58 15.41 -15.65
N GLY A 138 20.96 14.16 -15.44
CA GLY A 138 21.89 13.48 -16.34
C GLY A 138 21.78 11.96 -16.36
N ILE A 139 22.14 11.41 -17.52
CA ILE A 139 22.39 10.00 -17.79
C ILE A 139 23.88 9.86 -18.13
N TYR A 140 24.57 8.91 -17.53
CA TYR A 140 26.01 8.73 -17.67
C TYR A 140 26.36 7.27 -17.94
N GLY A 141 27.55 7.04 -18.51
CA GLY A 141 28.17 5.71 -18.52
C GLY A 141 27.41 4.63 -19.30
N VAL A 142 26.56 5.00 -20.27
CA VAL A 142 25.82 4.01 -21.08
C VAL A 142 26.80 3.08 -21.80
N LYS A 143 26.71 1.78 -21.51
CA LYS A 143 27.61 0.76 -22.05
C LYS A 143 26.91 -0.58 -22.27
N ILE A 144 27.49 -1.37 -23.17
CA ILE A 144 27.14 -2.77 -23.37
C ILE A 144 28.11 -3.59 -22.52
N ASP A 145 27.64 -4.14 -21.41
CA ASP A 145 28.46 -4.96 -20.52
C ASP A 145 28.78 -6.33 -21.13
N GLU A 146 27.83 -6.86 -21.90
CA GLU A 146 27.92 -8.23 -22.40
C GLU A 146 27.04 -8.46 -23.64
N VAL A 147 27.54 -9.27 -24.57
CA VAL A 147 26.81 -9.95 -25.65
C VAL A 147 27.16 -11.43 -25.57
N ARG A 148 26.21 -12.26 -25.16
CA ARG A 148 26.37 -13.72 -25.06
C ARG A 148 25.50 -14.42 -26.09
N LYS A 149 26.06 -15.46 -26.70
CA LYS A 149 25.39 -16.37 -27.62
C LYS A 149 25.37 -17.76 -26.98
N ARG A 150 24.21 -18.12 -26.44
CA ARG A 150 23.91 -19.53 -26.07
C ARG A 150 22.92 -20.08 -27.09
N SER A 151 21.82 -20.67 -26.64
CA SER A 151 20.69 -21.05 -27.52
C SER A 151 20.03 -19.82 -28.17
N PHE A 152 20.07 -18.68 -27.49
CA PHE A 152 19.63 -17.37 -27.99
C PHE A 152 20.73 -16.33 -27.75
N VAL A 153 20.67 -15.19 -28.46
CA VAL A 153 21.58 -14.07 -28.22
C VAL A 153 20.98 -13.13 -27.20
N HIS A 154 21.77 -12.78 -26.19
CA HIS A 154 21.42 -11.84 -25.14
C HIS A 154 22.42 -10.70 -25.10
N ALA A 155 21.96 -9.50 -24.78
CA ALA A 155 22.83 -8.34 -24.53
C ALA A 155 22.48 -7.69 -23.19
N THR A 156 23.50 -7.42 -22.38
CA THR A 156 23.36 -6.72 -21.10
C THR A 156 23.86 -5.29 -21.25
N ILE A 157 23.03 -4.33 -20.84
CA ILE A 157 23.30 -2.90 -20.98
C ILE A 157 23.14 -2.25 -19.61
N SER A 158 24.02 -1.32 -19.28
CA SER A 158 23.96 -0.55 -18.04
C SER A 158 24.28 0.93 -18.26
N TRP A 159 23.78 1.75 -17.34
CA TRP A 159 24.00 3.19 -17.27
C TRP A 159 23.69 3.70 -15.86
N ASP A 160 24.12 4.93 -15.55
CA ASP A 160 23.85 5.58 -14.27
C ASP A 160 23.07 6.88 -14.46
N THR A 161 22.37 7.30 -13.41
CA THR A 161 21.64 8.57 -13.32
C THR A 161 21.94 9.29 -12.02
N ASP A 162 21.81 10.61 -12.00
CA ASP A 162 22.05 11.42 -10.80
C ASP A 162 20.88 11.35 -9.79
N ALA A 163 19.69 10.92 -10.26
CA ALA A 163 18.45 10.85 -9.50
C ALA A 163 17.80 9.47 -9.60
N PHE A 164 16.93 9.11 -8.64
CA PHE A 164 16.14 7.88 -8.74
C PHE A 164 15.20 7.94 -9.94
N ALA A 165 15.41 7.07 -10.92
CA ALA A 165 14.67 7.05 -12.17
C ALA A 165 14.27 5.63 -12.59
N THR A 166 13.29 5.54 -13.49
CA THR A 166 12.90 4.29 -14.13
C THR A 166 14.00 3.77 -15.07
N THR A 167 13.99 2.45 -15.28
CA THR A 167 14.87 1.77 -16.23
C THR A 167 14.10 1.50 -17.51
N GLU A 168 14.46 2.15 -18.60
CA GLU A 168 13.81 1.95 -19.90
C GLU A 168 14.84 1.97 -21.05
N ILE A 169 14.58 1.15 -22.06
CA ILE A 169 15.34 1.10 -23.30
C ILE A 169 14.41 1.05 -24.51
N GLU A 170 14.77 1.79 -25.55
CA GLU A 170 14.22 1.66 -26.89
C GLU A 170 15.30 1.12 -27.82
N TYR A 171 14.99 0.10 -28.60
CA TYR A 171 15.94 -0.50 -29.53
C TYR A 171 15.27 -0.96 -30.82
N LEU A 172 15.99 -0.87 -31.94
CA LEU A 172 15.48 -1.22 -33.26
C LEU A 172 16.53 -1.92 -34.10
N SER A 173 16.06 -2.79 -34.99
CA SER A 173 16.87 -3.40 -36.04
C SER A 173 16.40 -2.90 -37.39
N LYS A 174 17.30 -2.84 -38.38
CA LYS A 174 16.97 -2.34 -39.73
C LYS A 174 15.75 -3.07 -40.30
N GLY A 175 14.76 -2.30 -40.77
CA GLY A 175 13.52 -2.83 -41.36
C GLY A 175 12.50 -3.35 -40.34
N ARG A 176 12.61 -2.98 -39.06
CA ARG A 176 11.62 -3.29 -38.02
C ARG A 176 11.22 -2.03 -37.25
N TYR A 177 10.04 -2.08 -36.65
CA TYR A 177 9.59 -1.09 -35.67
C TYR A 177 10.46 -1.12 -34.41
N PRO A 178 10.59 0.01 -33.70
CA PRO A 178 11.28 0.05 -32.42
C PRO A 178 10.56 -0.80 -31.38
N TYR A 179 11.36 -1.53 -30.61
CA TYR A 179 10.93 -2.27 -29.43
C TYR A 179 11.24 -1.45 -28.19
N ARG A 180 10.34 -1.48 -27.22
CA ARG A 180 10.51 -0.78 -25.95
C ARG A 180 10.43 -1.80 -24.81
N PHE A 181 11.34 -1.67 -23.85
CA PHE A 181 11.30 -2.43 -22.61
C PHE A 181 11.51 -1.47 -21.45
N ASN A 182 10.69 -1.61 -20.42
CA ASN A 182 10.73 -0.78 -19.23
C ASN A 182 10.47 -1.61 -17.97
N ILE A 183 11.09 -1.19 -16.87
CA ILE A 183 10.76 -1.63 -15.52
C ILE A 183 10.00 -0.49 -14.86
N ASP A 184 8.68 -0.64 -14.81
CA ASP A 184 7.80 0.33 -14.14
C ASP A 184 7.79 0.12 -12.63
N ASN A 185 7.32 1.14 -11.92
CA ASN A 185 7.08 1.10 -10.47
C ASN A 185 8.34 0.84 -9.62
N SER A 186 9.52 0.90 -10.22
CA SER A 186 10.82 0.85 -9.54
C SER A 186 11.72 1.96 -10.04
N TYR A 187 12.40 2.63 -9.11
CA TYR A 187 13.29 3.74 -9.38
C TYR A 187 14.66 3.47 -8.75
N THR A 188 15.72 3.61 -9.52
CA THR A 188 17.11 3.38 -9.08
C THR A 188 18.04 4.41 -9.73
N LYS A 189 19.28 4.48 -9.25
CA LYS A 189 20.33 5.35 -9.82
C LYS A 189 21.30 4.60 -10.73
N ALA A 190 21.48 3.30 -10.51
CA ALA A 190 22.29 2.44 -11.35
C ALA A 190 21.34 1.54 -12.14
N HIS A 191 21.44 1.48 -13.45
CA HIS A 191 20.47 0.78 -14.28
C HIS A 191 21.13 -0.40 -14.98
N LYS A 192 20.37 -1.49 -15.11
CA LYS A 192 20.81 -2.69 -15.81
C LYS A 192 19.62 -3.37 -16.49
N ILE A 193 19.81 -3.76 -17.74
CA ILE A 193 18.81 -4.44 -18.53
C ILE A 193 19.43 -5.58 -19.33
N VAL A 194 18.68 -6.68 -19.47
CA VAL A 194 19.08 -7.82 -20.28
C VAL A 194 18.10 -7.96 -21.44
N LEU A 195 18.54 -7.56 -22.64
CA LEU A 195 17.81 -7.81 -23.88
C LEU A 195 17.96 -9.28 -24.25
N ARG A 196 16.84 -9.94 -24.51
CA ARG A 196 16.78 -11.37 -24.86
C ARG A 196 16.33 -11.56 -26.31
N ASP A 197 16.54 -12.76 -26.82
CA ASP A 197 16.05 -13.21 -28.13
C ASP A 197 16.50 -12.32 -29.31
N LEU A 198 17.69 -11.75 -29.19
CA LEU A 198 18.32 -11.03 -30.29
C LEU A 198 18.74 -12.03 -31.38
N ARG A 199 18.69 -11.58 -32.64
CA ARG A 199 19.15 -12.38 -33.76
C ARG A 199 20.66 -12.22 -33.90
N HIS A 200 21.34 -13.33 -34.13
CA HIS A 200 22.78 -13.39 -34.40
C HIS A 200 23.17 -12.65 -35.69
N LYS A 201 24.39 -12.10 -35.75
CA LYS A 201 24.94 -11.35 -36.90
C LYS A 201 24.02 -10.19 -37.33
N ARG A 202 23.51 -9.43 -36.36
CA ARG A 202 22.69 -8.24 -36.58
C ARG A 202 23.19 -7.06 -35.78
N LYS A 203 22.95 -5.87 -36.33
CA LYS A 203 23.12 -4.61 -35.63
C LYS A 203 21.78 -4.11 -35.11
N TYR A 204 21.77 -3.64 -33.87
CA TYR A 204 20.64 -3.00 -33.22
C TYR A 204 21.07 -1.61 -32.78
N ARG A 205 20.28 -0.60 -33.15
CA ARG A 205 20.40 0.75 -32.59
C ARG A 205 19.58 0.84 -31.32
N PHE A 206 20.08 1.49 -30.29
CA PHE A 206 19.33 1.68 -29.05
C PHE A 206 19.63 3.02 -28.38
N SER A 207 18.68 3.47 -27.58
CA SER A 207 18.82 4.58 -26.63
C SER A 207 18.17 4.19 -25.32
N VAL A 208 18.75 4.63 -24.21
CA VAL A 208 18.16 4.44 -22.88
C VAL A 208 17.35 5.68 -22.50
N ILE A 209 16.24 5.44 -21.80
CA ILE A 209 15.32 6.47 -21.34
C ILE A 209 15.20 6.30 -19.82
N SER A 210 15.26 7.41 -19.10
CA SER A 210 15.09 7.43 -17.65
C SER A 210 14.10 8.51 -17.27
N ARG A 211 13.14 8.15 -16.42
CA ARG A 211 12.13 9.08 -15.90
C ARG A 211 12.19 9.10 -14.38
N ASP A 212 12.39 10.28 -13.79
CA ASP A 212 12.33 10.38 -12.34
C ASP A 212 10.91 10.25 -11.80
N ILE A 213 10.82 10.16 -10.47
CA ILE A 213 9.56 10.04 -9.75
C ILE A 213 8.62 11.24 -9.94
N TYR A 214 9.15 12.39 -10.35
CA TYR A 214 8.38 13.60 -10.64
C TYR A 214 7.83 13.61 -12.06
N GLY A 215 8.42 12.82 -12.97
CA GLY A 215 8.03 12.71 -14.37
C GLY A 215 9.02 13.36 -15.33
N ASN A 216 10.11 13.95 -14.83
CA ASN A 216 11.16 14.50 -15.70
C ASN A 216 11.85 13.35 -16.43
N MET A 217 12.06 13.51 -17.73
CA MET A 217 12.54 12.46 -18.61
C MET A 217 13.81 12.91 -19.33
N LEU A 218 14.80 12.02 -19.39
CA LEU A 218 15.98 12.17 -20.24
C LEU A 218 16.13 10.93 -21.12
N GLN A 219 16.70 11.14 -22.30
CA GLN A 219 17.08 10.09 -23.24
C GLN A 219 18.57 10.24 -23.55
N SER A 220 19.27 9.12 -23.65
CA SER A 220 20.68 9.11 -24.05
C SER A 220 20.86 9.42 -25.54
N GLY A 221 22.12 9.55 -25.97
CA GLY A 221 22.46 9.38 -27.38
C GLY A 221 22.16 7.96 -27.89
N GLU A 222 22.37 7.75 -29.20
CA GLU A 222 22.18 6.45 -29.84
C GLU A 222 23.45 5.61 -29.78
N TYR A 223 23.29 4.31 -29.51
CA TYR A 223 24.36 3.32 -29.42
C TYR A 223 24.04 2.12 -30.31
N ILE A 224 25.06 1.33 -30.66
CA ILE A 224 24.93 0.16 -31.54
C ILE A 224 25.38 -1.10 -30.81
N ILE A 225 24.50 -2.09 -30.75
CA ILE A 225 24.82 -3.48 -30.36
C ILE A 225 25.11 -4.25 -31.65
N ASP A 226 26.29 -4.89 -31.72
CA ASP A 226 26.65 -5.79 -32.81
C ASP A 226 26.67 -7.24 -32.29
N THR A 227 25.69 -8.04 -32.70
CA THR A 227 25.56 -9.45 -32.30
C THR A 227 26.36 -10.42 -33.16
N SER A 228 27.32 -9.93 -33.95
CA SER A 228 28.24 -10.77 -34.73
C SER A 228 29.39 -11.35 -33.89
N LYS A 229 29.70 -10.74 -32.75
CA LYS A 229 30.77 -11.16 -31.84
C LYS A 229 30.23 -11.30 -30.43
N GLU A 230 30.67 -12.34 -29.73
CA GLU A 230 30.48 -12.40 -28.29
C GLU A 230 31.47 -11.47 -27.60
N PHE A 231 31.04 -10.90 -26.49
CA PHE A 231 31.83 -9.99 -25.72
C PHE A 231 31.35 -9.99 -24.28
N SER A 232 32.24 -9.96 -23.29
CA SER A 232 31.87 -9.80 -21.89
C SER A 232 32.96 -9.02 -21.17
N HIS A 233 32.57 -7.93 -20.51
CA HIS A 233 33.42 -7.22 -19.55
C HIS A 233 33.42 -7.88 -18.16
N VAL A 234 32.67 -8.97 -17.95
CA VAL A 234 32.41 -9.53 -16.62
C VAL A 234 33.12 -10.87 -16.43
N THR A 235 34.25 -10.85 -15.73
CA THR A 235 34.77 -12.02 -15.01
C THR A 235 34.08 -12.10 -13.65
N SER A 236 32.90 -12.75 -13.57
CA SER A 236 32.24 -12.96 -12.28
C SER A 236 32.72 -14.27 -11.65
N PRO A 237 33.03 -14.31 -10.35
CA PRO A 237 33.15 -15.55 -9.58
C PRO A 237 31.84 -16.36 -9.66
N LEU A 238 31.89 -17.67 -9.38
CA LEU A 238 30.69 -18.48 -9.19
C LEU A 238 29.84 -17.88 -8.06
N GLU A 239 28.76 -17.18 -8.42
CA GLU A 239 27.82 -16.51 -7.51
C GLU A 239 27.16 -17.49 -6.52
N ASN A 240 27.20 -18.79 -6.84
CA ASN A 240 26.66 -19.89 -6.05
C ASN A 240 27.34 -20.11 -4.69
N ASP A 241 28.53 -19.59 -4.43
CA ASP A 241 29.22 -19.74 -3.13
C ASP A 241 29.06 -18.51 -2.21
N LEU A 242 28.42 -17.44 -2.67
CA LEU A 242 28.22 -16.23 -1.87
C LEU A 242 27.09 -16.40 -0.84
N PRO A 243 27.18 -15.76 0.35
CA PRO A 243 26.10 -15.77 1.34
C PRO A 243 24.81 -15.18 0.78
N SER A 244 23.66 -15.57 1.33
CA SER A 244 22.35 -15.01 0.97
C SER A 244 22.31 -13.48 1.03
N PRO A 245 21.46 -12.81 0.23
CA PRO A 245 21.32 -11.36 0.30
C PRO A 245 20.82 -10.93 1.69
N SER A 246 21.20 -9.72 2.10
CA SER A 246 20.70 -9.08 3.30
C SER A 246 20.09 -7.72 2.98
N ILE A 247 19.02 -7.40 3.70
CA ILE A 247 18.31 -6.13 3.56
C ILE A 247 18.87 -5.14 4.58
N GLY A 248 19.18 -3.93 4.13
CA GLY A 248 19.67 -2.82 4.93
C GLY A 248 18.57 -1.81 5.27
N LEU A 249 18.59 -0.66 4.61
CA LEU A 249 17.61 0.40 4.79
C LEU A 249 16.24 -0.09 4.32
N ILE A 250 15.21 0.10 5.15
CA ILE A 250 13.82 -0.02 4.73
C ILE A 250 13.05 1.18 5.26
N ARG A 251 12.39 1.91 4.36
CA ARG A 251 11.59 3.08 4.73
C ARG A 251 10.38 3.25 3.82
N ILE A 252 9.21 3.38 4.44
CA ILE A 252 7.95 3.67 3.75
C ILE A 252 7.67 5.15 3.86
N PHE A 253 7.25 5.77 2.76
CA PHE A 253 6.96 7.19 2.73
C PHE A 253 5.96 7.55 1.63
N LYS A 254 5.38 8.75 1.77
CA LYS A 254 4.63 9.43 0.70
C LYS A 254 5.46 10.54 0.09
N ILE A 255 5.19 10.88 -1.16
CA ILE A 255 5.81 12.00 -1.86
C ILE A 255 4.74 13.06 -2.10
N ASN A 256 5.02 14.31 -1.73
CA ASN A 256 4.08 15.41 -1.93
C ASN A 256 3.73 15.56 -3.41
N GLY A 257 2.42 15.62 -3.71
CA GLY A 257 1.91 15.73 -5.09
C GLY A 257 1.94 14.43 -5.89
N LYS A 258 2.20 13.28 -5.27
CA LYS A 258 2.09 11.96 -5.89
C LYS A 258 1.14 11.07 -5.09
N GLU A 259 0.39 10.25 -5.81
CA GLU A 259 -0.52 9.26 -5.25
C GLU A 259 0.26 8.04 -4.75
N GLY A 260 -0.37 7.30 -3.81
CA GLY A 260 0.16 6.06 -3.26
C GLY A 260 1.39 6.20 -2.35
N PHE A 261 1.97 5.03 -2.04
CA PHE A 261 3.06 4.84 -1.10
C PHE A 261 4.30 4.32 -1.80
N TYR A 262 5.45 4.70 -1.27
CA TYR A 262 6.75 4.31 -1.77
C TYR A 262 7.57 3.62 -0.69
N LEU A 263 8.36 2.63 -1.10
CA LEU A 263 9.29 1.89 -0.26
C LEU A 263 10.70 2.13 -0.76
N ARG A 264 11.55 2.78 0.06
CA ARG A 264 12.99 2.79 -0.17
C ARG A 264 13.59 1.57 0.50
N VAL A 265 14.27 0.75 -0.28
CA VAL A 265 14.92 -0.47 0.18
C VAL A 265 16.35 -0.52 -0.32
N SER A 266 17.27 -0.93 0.54
CA SER A 266 18.64 -1.25 0.15
C SER A 266 19.00 -2.69 0.48
N THR A 267 19.87 -3.29 -0.33
CA THR A 267 20.40 -4.64 -0.15
C THR A 267 21.92 -4.63 -0.30
N ASN A 268 22.61 -5.58 0.34
CA ASN A 268 24.07 -5.68 0.27
C ASN A 268 24.59 -6.12 -1.11
N LYS A 269 23.72 -6.68 -1.96
CA LYS A 269 24.03 -7.09 -3.33
C LYS A 269 22.80 -6.92 -4.24
N PRO A 270 22.96 -6.90 -5.57
CA PRO A 270 21.85 -6.87 -6.52
C PRO A 270 20.79 -7.93 -6.18
N SER A 271 19.55 -7.51 -6.01
CA SER A 271 18.46 -8.42 -5.66
C SER A 271 17.12 -7.93 -6.19
N GLU A 272 16.31 -8.87 -6.64
CA GLU A 272 14.89 -8.70 -6.83
C GLU A 272 14.21 -8.56 -5.47
N ILE A 273 13.21 -7.68 -5.38
CA ILE A 273 12.50 -7.43 -4.13
C ILE A 273 11.07 -7.97 -4.23
N LEU A 274 10.73 -8.86 -3.30
CA LEU A 274 9.38 -9.32 -3.05
C LEU A 274 8.82 -8.60 -1.83
N VAL A 275 7.66 -7.98 -1.98
CA VAL A 275 6.93 -7.33 -0.89
C VAL A 275 5.58 -8.01 -0.72
N ARG A 276 5.33 -8.59 0.45
CA ARG A 276 4.01 -9.08 0.85
C ARG A 276 3.40 -8.10 1.83
N LEU A 277 2.26 -7.50 1.49
CA LEU A 277 1.47 -6.70 2.42
C LEU A 277 0.24 -7.49 2.83
N ASN A 278 0.14 -7.76 4.12
CA ASN A 278 -1.02 -8.40 4.72
C ASN A 278 -1.72 -7.39 5.62
N GLU A 279 -2.99 -7.13 5.35
CA GLU A 279 -3.82 -6.38 6.29
C GLU A 279 -3.89 -7.15 7.61
N VAL A 280 -3.49 -6.50 8.70
CA VAL A 280 -3.65 -7.03 10.05
C VAL A 280 -5.07 -6.71 10.46
N GLU A 281 -5.91 -7.75 10.46
CA GLU A 281 -7.28 -7.64 10.97
C GLU A 281 -7.24 -7.05 12.38
N GLN A 282 -7.94 -5.94 12.57
CA GLN A 282 -8.07 -5.33 13.88
C GLN A 282 -8.94 -6.23 14.74
N SER A 283 -8.28 -6.85 15.72
CA SER A 283 -8.93 -7.65 16.73
C SER A 283 -9.21 -6.80 17.97
N ASP A 284 -10.47 -6.73 18.37
CA ASP A 284 -10.81 -6.29 19.72
C ASP A 284 -10.70 -7.49 20.66
N VAL A 285 -10.07 -7.32 21.83
CA VAL A 285 -9.82 -8.41 22.80
C VAL A 285 -11.12 -9.10 23.25
N ARG A 286 -12.25 -8.39 23.23
CA ARG A 286 -13.56 -8.92 23.62
C ARG A 286 -14.39 -9.44 22.46
N HIS A 287 -14.14 -8.99 21.23
CA HIS A 287 -15.01 -9.28 20.09
C HIS A 287 -14.35 -10.00 18.91
N GLY A 288 -13.02 -10.19 18.92
CA GLY A 288 -12.30 -10.86 17.85
C GLY A 288 -12.12 -10.00 16.60
N LYS A 289 -12.02 -10.64 15.43
CA LYS A 289 -11.72 -10.02 14.13
C LYS A 289 -12.96 -9.40 13.47
N GLY A 290 -12.74 -8.46 12.54
CA GLY A 290 -13.80 -7.87 11.70
C GLY A 290 -14.34 -6.51 12.17
N PHE A 291 -13.80 -5.97 13.27
CA PHE A 291 -14.12 -4.63 13.74
C PHE A 291 -13.31 -3.58 12.95
N VAL A 292 -13.94 -2.44 12.70
CA VAL A 292 -13.28 -1.29 12.06
C VAL A 292 -12.26 -0.63 12.98
N SER A 293 -11.34 0.14 12.37
CA SER A 293 -10.25 0.78 13.11
C SER A 293 -10.71 1.89 14.02
N GLU A 294 -9.90 2.19 15.05
CA GLU A 294 -10.15 3.34 15.90
C GLU A 294 -10.27 4.64 15.09
N LYS A 295 -9.40 4.84 14.09
CA LYS A 295 -9.45 6.04 13.25
C LYS A 295 -10.73 6.07 12.41
N PHE A 296 -11.11 4.94 11.82
CA PHE A 296 -12.32 4.83 11.03
C PHE A 296 -13.58 5.09 11.88
N LEU A 297 -13.67 4.43 13.05
CA LEU A 297 -14.75 4.59 14.04
C LEU A 297 -14.93 6.03 14.51
N LYS A 298 -13.83 6.76 14.65
CA LYS A 298 -13.79 8.05 15.33
C LYS A 298 -13.70 9.25 14.37
N ILE A 299 -13.48 9.00 13.07
CA ILE A 299 -13.36 10.04 12.03
C ILE A 299 -14.10 9.63 10.75
N ASP A 300 -13.63 8.60 10.04
CA ASP A 300 -14.02 8.36 8.65
C ASP A 300 -15.49 7.95 8.52
N ILE A 301 -16.02 7.20 9.49
CA ILE A 301 -17.44 6.81 9.50
C ILE A 301 -18.35 8.03 9.56
N CYS A 302 -17.98 9.06 10.32
CA CYS A 302 -18.76 10.29 10.44
C CYS A 302 -18.83 11.01 9.09
N TYR A 303 -17.73 11.01 8.34
CA TYR A 303 -17.65 11.64 7.03
C TYR A 303 -18.43 10.92 5.92
N LYS A 304 -18.96 9.72 6.17
CA LYS A 304 -19.88 9.09 5.21
C LYS A 304 -21.21 9.85 5.09
N CYS A 305 -21.60 10.57 6.15
CA CYS A 305 -22.86 11.31 6.19
C CYS A 305 -22.66 12.81 6.45
N HIS A 306 -21.53 13.22 7.03
CA HIS A 306 -21.22 14.62 7.30
C HIS A 306 -20.14 15.16 6.36
N PRO A 307 -20.26 16.42 5.90
CA PRO A 307 -19.25 17.01 5.04
C PRO A 307 -17.91 17.16 5.76
N ARG A 308 -16.83 16.91 5.03
CA ARG A 308 -15.45 17.13 5.46
C ARG A 308 -15.12 18.62 5.44
N ASN A 309 -15.70 19.42 6.34
CA ASN A 309 -15.38 20.86 6.55
C ASN A 309 -15.99 21.41 7.86
N ALA A 310 -16.23 20.53 8.84
CA ALA A 310 -16.92 20.89 10.07
C ALA A 310 -15.98 21.56 11.08
N SER A 311 -15.91 22.89 11.06
CA SER A 311 -15.48 23.84 12.11
C SER A 311 -14.08 23.72 12.74
N HIS A 312 -13.46 22.53 12.85
CA HIS A 312 -12.14 22.30 13.47
C HIS A 312 -11.44 21.06 12.87
N PRO A 313 -10.10 21.07 12.67
CA PRO A 313 -9.38 19.91 12.14
C PRO A 313 -9.43 18.70 13.08
N VAL A 314 -9.59 17.50 12.48
CA VAL A 314 -9.52 16.19 13.13
C VAL A 314 -8.53 15.30 12.38
N GLY A 315 -8.01 14.25 13.03
CA GLY A 315 -6.93 13.43 12.50
C GLY A 315 -5.55 14.10 12.64
N VAL A 316 -5.47 15.13 13.49
CA VAL A 316 -4.24 15.88 13.79
C VAL A 316 -3.95 15.84 15.28
N ARG A 317 -2.67 16.02 15.66
CA ARG A 317 -2.26 16.23 17.06
C ARG A 317 -2.34 17.72 17.39
N ALA A 318 -2.66 18.05 18.63
CA ALA A 318 -2.36 19.37 19.15
C ALA A 318 -0.83 19.60 19.04
N LYS A 319 -0.44 20.62 18.28
CA LYS A 319 0.97 20.99 18.05
C LYS A 319 1.13 22.48 18.26
N GLY A 320 2.05 22.87 19.14
CA GLY A 320 2.39 24.24 19.46
C GLY A 320 2.41 24.48 20.97
N ASP A 321 3.18 25.47 21.42
CA ASP A 321 3.36 25.76 22.85
C ASP A 321 2.05 26.24 23.50
N ASN A 322 1.12 26.77 22.70
CA ASN A 322 -0.15 27.34 23.16
C ASN A 322 -1.37 26.47 22.85
N VAL A 323 -1.17 25.19 22.47
CA VAL A 323 -2.29 24.28 22.17
C VAL A 323 -2.02 22.88 22.74
N LYS A 324 -2.87 22.43 23.66
CA LYS A 324 -2.79 21.07 24.24
C LYS A 324 -4.17 20.42 24.27
N THR A 325 -4.27 19.13 23.96
CA THR A 325 -5.50 18.38 24.22
C THR A 325 -5.59 18.01 25.70
N PRO A 326 -6.68 18.34 26.41
CA PRO A 326 -6.90 17.91 27.79
C PRO A 326 -6.77 16.40 27.97
N ASP A 327 -6.13 15.98 29.05
CA ASP A 327 -5.83 14.56 29.33
C ASP A 327 -7.12 13.73 29.56
N ASN A 328 -8.25 14.40 29.88
CA ASN A 328 -9.54 13.77 30.12
C ASN A 328 -10.40 13.59 28.84
N LEU A 329 -9.89 13.99 27.67
CA LEU A 329 -10.60 13.85 26.40
C LEU A 329 -10.14 12.64 25.60
N PRO A 330 -11.07 11.93 24.93
CA PRO A 330 -10.72 10.75 24.17
C PRO A 330 -9.95 11.15 22.92
N THR A 331 -8.77 10.57 22.77
CA THR A 331 -7.95 10.64 21.56
C THR A 331 -7.71 9.21 21.04
N ILE A 332 -7.06 9.09 19.89
CA ILE A 332 -6.50 7.81 19.42
C ILE A 332 -4.99 7.78 19.65
N GLU A 333 -4.37 6.63 19.31
CA GLU A 333 -2.93 6.38 19.41
C GLU A 333 -2.07 7.62 19.05
N GLY A 334 -1.19 8.00 19.96
CA GLY A 334 -0.34 9.18 19.83
C GLY A 334 -1.04 10.53 20.01
N GLY A 335 -2.17 10.60 20.72
CA GLY A 335 -2.81 11.86 21.10
C GLY A 335 -3.48 12.61 19.95
N ILE A 336 -3.92 11.88 18.91
CA ILE A 336 -4.59 12.47 17.75
C ILE A 336 -6.05 12.78 18.10
N ILE A 337 -6.47 14.01 17.83
CA ILE A 337 -7.84 14.51 18.02
C ILE A 337 -8.74 13.92 16.94
N THR A 338 -9.96 13.55 17.32
CA THR A 338 -10.98 12.93 16.46
C THR A 338 -12.33 13.64 16.59
N CYS A 339 -13.34 13.24 15.81
CA CYS A 339 -14.70 13.80 15.96
C CYS A 339 -15.26 13.52 17.38
N ILE A 340 -14.98 12.34 17.93
CA ILE A 340 -15.51 11.93 19.25
C ILE A 340 -14.77 12.56 20.44
N THR A 341 -13.64 13.23 20.18
CA THR A 341 -12.93 14.04 21.18
C THR A 341 -13.84 15.15 21.69
N CYS A 342 -14.67 15.72 20.79
CA CYS A 342 -15.61 16.79 21.11
C CYS A 342 -17.07 16.31 21.12
N HIS A 343 -17.42 15.30 20.33
CA HIS A 343 -18.79 14.77 20.21
C HIS A 343 -18.96 13.43 20.93
N LYS A 344 -20.19 13.15 21.36
CA LYS A 344 -20.60 11.84 21.85
C LYS A 344 -21.20 11.05 20.67
N PRO A 345 -20.66 9.85 20.33
CA PRO A 345 -20.99 9.16 19.08
C PRO A 345 -22.42 8.58 19.01
N HIS A 346 -23.07 8.32 20.14
CA HIS A 346 -24.44 7.78 20.17
C HIS A 346 -25.50 8.83 20.52
N GLY A 347 -25.11 9.90 21.21
CA GLY A 347 -26.03 10.91 21.73
C GLY A 347 -25.50 11.57 22.99
N GLY A 348 -26.19 12.62 23.42
CA GLY A 348 -25.92 13.31 24.66
C GLY A 348 -27.00 14.31 25.07
N GLU A 349 -26.78 14.91 26.24
CA GLU A 349 -27.66 15.92 26.85
C GLU A 349 -27.65 17.28 26.14
N ARG A 350 -26.69 17.52 25.25
CA ARG A 350 -26.48 18.80 24.57
C ARG A 350 -26.76 18.69 23.07
N THR A 351 -27.18 19.81 22.48
CA THR A 351 -27.31 19.95 21.03
C THR A 351 -26.01 19.56 20.33
N TYR A 352 -26.12 18.92 19.16
CA TYR A 352 -24.96 18.39 18.40
C TYR A 352 -24.15 17.31 19.14
N PHE A 353 -24.69 16.75 20.23
CA PHE A 353 -24.04 15.71 21.05
C PHE A 353 -22.68 16.15 21.59
N SER A 354 -22.49 17.45 21.78
CA SER A 354 -21.20 17.99 22.22
C SER A 354 -20.92 17.60 23.68
N ARG A 355 -19.64 17.36 23.97
CA ARG A 355 -19.13 17.18 25.34
C ARG A 355 -19.04 18.51 26.10
N PHE A 356 -18.94 19.61 25.37
CA PHE A 356 -18.80 20.97 25.89
C PHE A 356 -19.90 21.89 25.36
N ASP A 357 -20.12 23.01 26.03
CA ASP A 357 -20.90 24.11 25.46
C ASP A 357 -20.06 24.88 24.43
N PHE A 358 -20.42 24.74 23.16
CA PHE A 358 -19.72 25.38 22.04
C PHE A 358 -19.81 26.91 22.06
N LYS A 359 -20.75 27.51 22.82
CA LYS A 359 -20.92 28.97 22.88
C LYS A 359 -20.03 29.66 23.91
N LYS A 360 -19.41 28.92 24.84
CA LYS A 360 -18.67 29.51 25.97
C LYS A 360 -17.30 28.90 26.22
N ASP A 361 -17.18 27.58 26.13
CA ASP A 361 -16.07 26.90 26.80
C ASP A 361 -15.15 26.09 25.88
N LEU A 362 -15.51 25.83 24.62
CA LEU A 362 -14.80 24.82 23.83
C LEU A 362 -13.35 25.21 23.49
N CYS A 363 -13.15 26.41 22.94
CA CYS A 363 -11.85 26.80 22.38
C CYS A 363 -10.75 26.83 23.46
N ILE A 364 -11.06 27.43 24.61
CA ILE A 364 -10.15 27.58 25.74
C ILE A 364 -9.78 26.26 26.44
N LYS A 365 -10.49 25.15 26.17
CA LYS A 365 -10.06 23.84 26.68
C LYS A 365 -8.77 23.37 26.03
N CYS A 366 -8.52 23.78 24.79
CA CYS A 366 -7.37 23.32 24.03
C CYS A 366 -6.38 24.43 23.66
N HIS A 367 -6.84 25.68 23.54
CA HIS A 367 -6.01 26.85 23.24
C HIS A 367 -5.74 27.63 24.53
N ILE A 368 -4.47 27.68 24.96
CA ILE A 368 -4.05 28.18 26.27
C ILE A 368 -3.41 29.58 26.23
N ALA A 369 -3.44 30.27 25.08
CA ALA A 369 -2.95 31.66 24.97
C ALA A 369 -3.97 32.68 25.49
N GLU A 370 -3.48 33.77 26.09
CA GLU A 370 -4.28 34.87 26.65
C GLU A 370 -5.14 35.62 25.60
N ASP A 371 -4.82 35.49 24.30
CA ASP A 371 -5.49 36.22 23.20
C ASP A 371 -6.92 35.73 22.85
N TYR A 372 -7.46 34.74 23.57
CA TYR A 372 -8.79 34.16 23.34
C TYR A 372 -9.80 34.38 24.48
N LEU A 373 -9.45 35.18 25.49
CA LEU A 373 -10.32 35.57 26.61
C LEU A 373 -11.03 36.91 26.36
#